data_AF-A0A959SM00-F1
#
_entry.id   AF-A0A959SM00-F1
#
_cell.length_a   1.000
_cell.length_b   1.000
_cell.length_c   1.000
_cell.angle_alpha   90.00
_cell.angle_beta   90.00
_cell.angle_gamma   90.00
#
_symmetry.space_group_name_H-M   'P 1'
#
loop_
_entity.id
_entity.type
_entity.pdbx_description
1 polymer ?
#
loop_
_entity_poly.entity_id
_entity_poly.type
_entity_poly.pdbx_seq_one_letter_code
_entity_poly.pdbx_strand_id
1 'polypeptide(L)'
;AAMTDGMDPTDGTAETMEPRTFLLITYATPAEERTGTTTALNGLRATLKAELEAVRGRLKQGGTDEAKKADQTRAAELAQGLERMDRLIAKVDASDDVTWADVRESSLNEAEEVRVWMEKYNMANNI
;
A
#
# COMPACT_ATOMS: atom_id res chain seq x y z
N ALA A 1 28.10 -41.47 11.94
CA ALA A 1 28.44 -40.26 11.18
C ALA A 1 27.89 -40.42 9.77
N ALA A 2 26.81 -39.72 9.45
CA ALA A 2 26.26 -39.56 8.10
C ALA A 2 25.24 -38.40 8.10
N MET A 3 25.47 -37.42 7.21
CA MET A 3 24.49 -36.69 6.35
C MET A 3 23.45 -35.81 7.07
N THR A 4 23.09 -34.57 6.70
CA THR A 4 23.03 -33.76 5.46
C THR A 4 22.97 -32.28 5.90
N ASP A 5 23.68 -31.33 5.28
CA ASP A 5 23.25 -30.52 4.12
C ASP A 5 21.84 -29.91 4.24
N GLY A 6 21.74 -28.60 4.00
CA GLY A 6 20.46 -27.86 3.96
C GLY A 6 20.37 -26.64 4.88
N MET A 7 21.26 -25.65 4.74
CA MET A 7 20.91 -24.27 5.11
C MET A 7 20.04 -23.72 3.97
N ASP A 8 18.73 -23.91 4.09
CA ASP A 8 17.73 -23.24 3.27
C ASP A 8 17.18 -22.05 4.07
N PRO A 9 17.43 -20.79 3.66
CA PRO A 9 16.79 -19.61 4.24
C PRO A 9 15.55 -19.20 3.45
N THR A 10 14.82 -20.15 2.88
CA THR A 10 13.51 -19.88 2.32
C THR A 10 12.44 -20.61 3.09
N ASP A 11 11.45 -19.82 3.48
CA ASP A 11 10.11 -20.20 3.85
C ASP A 11 9.83 -20.30 5.34
N GLY A 12 8.93 -19.43 5.77
CA GLY A 12 8.61 -19.22 7.17
C GLY A 12 7.91 -17.89 7.37
N THR A 13 6.85 -17.70 6.59
CA THR A 13 5.79 -16.71 6.80
C THR A 13 6.23 -15.25 6.72
N ALA A 14 5.95 -14.64 5.56
CA ALA A 14 5.27 -13.34 5.59
C ALA A 14 3.96 -13.55 6.35
N GLU A 15 4.07 -13.66 7.68
CA GLU A 15 2.97 -13.62 8.62
C GLU A 15 2.22 -12.37 8.25
N THR A 16 1.04 -12.58 7.67
CA THR A 16 -0.15 -11.74 7.85
C THR A 16 0.17 -10.56 8.72
N MET A 17 0.68 -9.50 8.10
CA MET A 17 1.10 -8.32 8.81
C MET A 17 -0.21 -7.61 9.15
N GLU A 18 -0.87 -8.09 10.21
CA GLU A 18 -1.82 -7.34 11.02
C GLU A 18 -1.36 -5.88 10.97
N PRO A 19 -2.20 -4.92 10.54
CA PRO A 19 -1.73 -3.63 10.07
C PRO A 19 -1.15 -2.84 11.25
N ARG A 20 0.12 -3.08 11.55
CA ARG A 20 0.92 -2.21 12.38
C ARG A 20 1.02 -0.95 11.56
N THR A 21 0.35 0.10 12.03
CA THR A 21 0.37 1.43 11.43
C THR A 21 1.79 1.76 10.99
N PHE A 22 1.98 2.46 9.88
CA PHE A 22 3.31 2.75 9.32
C PHE A 22 4.29 3.35 10.36
N LEU A 23 3.75 4.04 11.35
CA LEU A 23 4.48 4.68 12.45
C LEU A 23 5.01 3.70 13.54
N LEU A 24 4.51 2.46 13.59
CA LEU A 24 4.84 1.46 14.61
C LEU A 24 5.85 0.41 14.12
N ILE A 25 6.24 0.44 12.85
CA ILE A 25 7.22 -0.51 12.32
C ILE A 25 8.62 0.03 12.61
N THR A 26 9.41 -0.74 13.36
CA THR A 26 10.82 -0.41 13.65
C THR A 26 11.73 -1.22 12.75
N TYR A 27 12.61 -0.53 12.03
CA TYR A 27 13.62 -1.13 11.15
C TYR A 27 15.01 -0.91 11.75
N ALA A 28 15.97 -1.79 11.42
CA ALA A 28 17.33 -1.68 11.95
C ALA A 28 18.14 -0.59 11.23
N THR A 29 17.78 -0.23 10.01
CA THR A 29 18.45 0.81 9.21
C THR A 29 17.47 1.70 8.43
N PRO A 30 17.85 2.96 8.10
CA PRO A 30 17.11 3.83 7.20
C PRO A 30 16.80 3.18 5.84
N ALA A 31 17.74 2.42 5.29
CA ALA A 31 17.58 1.75 4.01
C ALA A 31 16.50 0.65 4.05
N GLU A 32 16.47 -0.16 5.12
CA GLU A 32 15.42 -1.17 5.33
C GLU A 32 14.06 -0.52 5.53
N GLU A 33 14.00 0.58 6.28
CA GLU A 33 12.76 1.31 6.50
C GLU A 33 12.19 1.91 5.21
N ARG A 34 13.04 2.54 4.40
CA ARG A 34 12.68 3.06 3.09
C ARG A 34 12.16 1.94 2.19
N THR A 35 12.88 0.81 2.14
CA THR A 35 12.50 -0.37 1.34
C THR A 35 11.16 -0.97 1.81
N GLY A 36 10.97 -1.11 3.12
CA GLY A 36 9.73 -1.60 3.71
C GLY A 36 8.56 -0.66 3.46
N THR A 37 8.79 0.65 3.59
CA THR A 37 7.80 1.70 3.27
C THR A 37 7.42 1.63 1.80
N THR A 38 8.38 1.62 0.88
CA THR A 38 8.13 1.47 -0.56
C THR A 38 7.34 0.19 -0.87
N THR A 39 7.66 -0.92 -0.21
CA THR A 39 6.94 -2.20 -0.39
C THR A 39 5.48 -2.09 0.04
N ALA A 40 5.24 -1.56 1.24
CA ALA A 40 3.89 -1.39 1.77
C ALA A 40 3.06 -0.39 0.93
N LEU A 41 3.66 0.71 0.48
CA LEU A 41 3.03 1.66 -0.43
C LEU A 41 2.66 1.02 -1.79
N ASN A 42 3.52 0.17 -2.34
CA ASN A 42 3.22 -0.58 -3.54
C ASN A 42 2.08 -1.59 -3.33
N GLY A 43 1.97 -2.19 -2.14
CA GLY A 43 0.83 -3.01 -1.74
C GLY A 43 -0.48 -2.22 -1.75
N LEU A 44 -0.52 -1.06 -1.09
CA LEU A 44 -1.70 -0.17 -1.10
C LEU A 44 -2.07 0.27 -2.51
N ARG A 45 -1.08 0.67 -3.31
CA ARG A 45 -1.27 1.04 -4.72
C ARG A 45 -1.89 -0.09 -5.53
N ALA A 46 -1.43 -1.33 -5.35
CA ALA A 46 -1.98 -2.49 -6.03
C ALA A 46 -3.46 -2.72 -5.67
N THR A 47 -3.81 -2.61 -4.38
CA THR A 47 -5.19 -2.73 -3.90
C THR A 47 -6.09 -1.65 -4.51
N LEU A 48 -5.65 -0.39 -4.50
CA LEU A 48 -6.43 0.72 -5.10
C LEU A 48 -6.64 0.52 -6.60
N LYS A 49 -5.61 0.04 -7.31
CA LYS A 49 -5.70 -0.25 -8.74
C LYS A 49 -6.68 -1.39 -9.01
N ALA A 50 -6.63 -2.46 -8.21
CA ALA A 50 -7.56 -3.58 -8.35
C ALA A 50 -9.02 -3.14 -8.13
N GLU A 51 -9.27 -2.33 -7.11
CA GLU A 51 -10.61 -1.81 -6.82
C GLU A 51 -11.10 -0.86 -7.93
N LEU A 52 -10.21 0.00 -8.46
CA LEU A 52 -10.56 0.87 -9.59
C LEU A 52 -10.95 0.06 -10.84
N GLU A 53 -10.23 -1.02 -11.14
CA GLU A 53 -10.57 -1.90 -12.25
C GLU A 53 -11.90 -2.63 -12.00
N ALA A 54 -12.20 -3.04 -10.77
CA ALA A 54 -13.49 -3.62 -10.42
C ALA A 54 -14.65 -2.62 -10.61
N VAL A 55 -14.48 -1.37 -10.17
CA VAL A 55 -15.46 -0.28 -10.37
C VAL A 55 -15.66 -0.01 -11.87
N ARG A 56 -14.57 0.09 -12.64
CA ARG A 56 -14.63 0.25 -14.10
C ARG A 56 -15.35 -0.92 -14.77
N GLY A 57 -15.15 -2.13 -14.26
CA GLY A 57 -15.88 -3.32 -14.69
C GLY A 57 -17.40 -3.17 -14.50
N ARG A 58 -17.84 -2.74 -13.32
CA ARG A 58 -19.27 -2.49 -13.03
C ARG A 58 -19.86 -1.39 -13.90
N LEU A 59 -19.14 -0.28 -14.10
CA LEU A 59 -19.55 0.80 -14.99
C LEU A 59 -19.77 0.33 -16.44
N LYS A 60 -18.92 -0.59 -16.93
CA LYS A 60 -19.06 -1.19 -18.27
C LYS A 60 -20.26 -2.13 -18.37
N GLN A 61 -20.56 -2.87 -17.30
CA GLN A 61 -21.73 -3.76 -17.25
C GLN A 61 -23.05 -2.98 -17.22
N GLY A 62 -23.02 -1.73 -16.77
CA GLY A 62 -24.20 -0.89 -16.63
C GLY A 62 -24.95 -1.18 -15.34
N GLY A 63 -26.19 -0.69 -15.24
CA GLY A 63 -26.99 -0.72 -14.02
C GLY A 63 -27.94 0.46 -13.98
N THR A 64 -28.53 0.70 -12.80
CA THR A 64 -29.36 1.90 -12.58
C THR A 64 -28.49 3.16 -12.62
N ASP A 65 -29.12 4.30 -12.84
CA ASP A 65 -28.40 5.58 -12.91
C ASP A 65 -27.79 5.96 -11.55
N GLU A 66 -28.44 5.57 -10.46
CA GLU A 66 -27.91 5.74 -9.10
C GLU A 66 -26.64 4.91 -8.89
N ALA A 67 -26.63 3.64 -9.32
CA ALA A 67 -25.47 2.76 -9.22
C ALA A 67 -24.31 3.28 -10.06
N LYS A 68 -24.57 3.72 -11.30
CA LYS A 68 -23.56 4.33 -12.17
C LYS A 68 -22.96 5.58 -11.55
N LYS A 69 -23.79 6.45 -10.96
CA LYS A 69 -23.31 7.68 -10.31
C LYS A 69 -22.45 7.36 -9.09
N ALA A 70 -22.85 6.39 -8.27
CA ALA A 70 -22.06 5.93 -7.14
C ALA A 70 -20.70 5.36 -7.57
N ASP A 71 -20.68 4.50 -8.60
CA ASP A 71 -19.45 3.93 -9.13
C ASP A 71 -18.57 4.99 -9.82
N GLN A 72 -19.14 6.00 -10.48
CA GLN A 72 -18.38 7.13 -11.04
C GLN A 72 -17.68 7.94 -9.94
N THR A 73 -18.38 8.26 -8.86
CA THR A 73 -17.79 8.94 -7.69
C THR A 73 -16.67 8.09 -7.10
N ARG A 74 -16.93 6.80 -6.86
CA ARG A 74 -15.93 5.87 -6.31
C ARG A 74 -14.69 5.75 -7.22
N ALA A 75 -14.88 5.71 -8.55
CA ALA A 75 -13.77 5.68 -9.49
C ALA A 75 -12.92 6.96 -9.45
N ALA A 76 -13.54 8.13 -9.29
CA ALA A 76 -12.82 9.39 -9.18
C ALA A 76 -12.01 9.47 -7.87
N GLU A 77 -12.59 9.05 -6.75
CA GLU A 77 -11.91 9.01 -5.46
C GLU A 77 -10.73 8.01 -5.48
N LEU A 78 -10.92 6.83 -6.08
CA LEU A 78 -9.86 5.84 -6.26
C LEU A 78 -8.71 6.35 -7.14
N ALA A 79 -9.03 7.07 -8.22
CA ALA A 79 -8.02 7.69 -9.07
C ALA A 79 -7.19 8.73 -8.31
N GLN A 80 -7.83 9.58 -7.50
CA GLN A 80 -7.13 10.55 -6.65
C GLN A 80 -6.24 9.87 -5.60
N GLY A 81 -6.73 8.80 -4.97
CA GLY A 81 -5.95 7.99 -4.03
C GLY A 81 -4.72 7.36 -4.69
N LEU A 82 -4.86 6.83 -5.91
CA LEU A 82 -3.74 6.30 -6.69
C LEU A 82 -2.69 7.37 -7.02
N GLU A 83 -3.11 8.56 -7.45
CA GLU A 83 -2.19 9.65 -7.72
C GLU A 83 -1.42 10.08 -6.45
N ARG A 84 -2.08 10.08 -5.28
CA ARG A 84 -1.42 10.35 -4.01
C ARG A 84 -0.38 9.29 -3.68
N MET A 85 -0.67 8.01 -3.92
CA MET A 85 0.29 6.92 -3.76
C MET A 85 1.45 6.98 -4.72
N ASP A 86 1.22 7.26 -6.00
CA ASP A 86 2.28 7.41 -6.98
C ASP A 86 3.24 8.55 -6.60
N ARG A 87 2.71 9.69 -6.11
CA ARG A 87 3.54 10.79 -5.61
C ARG A 87 4.33 10.42 -4.36
N LEU A 88 3.71 9.72 -3.41
CA LEU A 88 4.39 9.32 -2.18
C LEU A 88 5.50 8.30 -2.47
N ILE A 89 5.24 7.30 -3.31
CA ILE A 89 6.26 6.32 -3.74
C ILE A 89 7.43 7.04 -4.41
N ALA A 90 7.16 7.96 -5.34
CA ALA A 90 8.21 8.72 -6.01
C ALA A 90 9.05 9.55 -5.02
N LYS A 91 8.42 10.13 -3.97
CA LYS A 91 9.13 10.86 -2.92
C LYS A 91 10.04 9.95 -2.09
N VAL A 92 9.54 8.78 -1.68
CA VAL A 92 10.32 7.79 -0.91
C VAL A 92 11.46 7.22 -1.77
N ASP A 93 11.22 6.94 -3.04
CA ASP A 93 12.22 6.40 -3.97
C ASP A 93 13.31 7.42 -4.33
N ALA A 94 12.97 8.71 -4.39
CA ALA A 94 13.92 9.79 -4.59
C ALA A 94 14.73 10.14 -3.34
N SER A 95 14.34 9.61 -2.16
CA SER A 95 15.07 9.81 -0.91
C SER A 95 16.23 8.82 -0.81
N ASP A 96 17.35 9.29 -0.29
CA ASP A 96 18.49 8.47 0.14
C ASP A 96 18.51 8.32 1.67
N ASP A 97 19.46 7.58 2.23
CA ASP A 97 19.53 7.31 3.67
C ASP A 97 19.71 8.59 4.52
N VAL A 98 20.30 9.65 3.94
CA VAL A 98 20.53 10.93 4.63
C VAL A 98 19.25 11.76 4.64
N THR A 99 18.60 11.88 3.49
CA THR A 99 17.35 12.65 3.33
C THR A 99 16.13 11.93 3.88
N TRP A 100 16.18 10.60 4.02
CA TRP A 100 15.12 9.80 4.62
C TRP A 100 14.82 10.26 6.05
N ALA A 101 15.84 10.52 6.87
CA ALA A 101 15.66 10.96 8.25
C ALA A 101 14.80 12.24 8.34
N ASP A 102 14.96 13.16 7.39
CA ASP A 102 14.23 14.43 7.35
C ASP A 102 12.79 14.28 6.85
N VAL A 103 12.53 13.33 5.94
CA VAL A 103 11.19 13.15 5.34
C VAL A 103 10.40 11.99 5.92
N ARG A 104 11.03 11.14 6.76
CA ARG A 104 10.48 9.89 7.31
C ARG A 104 9.12 10.10 7.94
N GLU A 105 9.04 10.94 8.97
CA GLU A 105 7.80 11.14 9.72
C GLU A 105 6.67 11.66 8.82
N SER A 106 6.97 12.65 7.96
CA SER A 106 5.99 13.16 7.01
C SER A 106 5.49 12.10 6.02
N SER A 107 6.38 11.21 5.58
CA SER A 107 6.06 10.17 4.60
C SER A 107 5.29 9.01 5.23
N LEU A 108 5.63 8.61 6.46
CA LEU A 108 4.90 7.59 7.21
C LEU A 108 3.51 8.09 7.63
N ASN A 109 3.38 9.36 8.04
CA ASN A 109 2.07 9.97 8.30
C ASN A 109 1.20 9.99 7.04
N GLU A 110 1.78 10.34 5.88
CA GLU A 110 1.03 10.35 4.63
C GLU A 110 0.61 8.93 4.19
N ALA A 111 1.47 7.93 4.40
CA ALA A 111 1.13 6.53 4.16
C ALA A 111 -0.03 6.06 5.05
N GLU A 112 0.00 6.43 6.34
CA GLU A 112 -1.05 6.11 7.31
C GLU A 112 -2.38 6.80 6.96
N GLU A 113 -2.35 8.07 6.54
CA GLU A 113 -3.55 8.77 6.08
C GLU A 113 -4.22 8.05 4.90
N VAL A 114 -3.44 7.52 3.96
CA VAL A 114 -4.00 6.76 2.84
C VAL A 114 -4.54 5.40 3.28
N ARG A 115 -3.86 4.72 4.21
CA ARG A 115 -4.36 3.49 4.82
C ARG A 115 -5.70 3.69 5.53
N VAL A 116 -5.80 4.71 6.39
CA VAL A 116 -7.04 5.09 7.10
C VAL A 116 -8.12 5.53 6.12
N TRP A 117 -7.76 6.26 5.07
CA TRP A 117 -8.69 6.59 4.00
C TRP A 117 -9.24 5.31 3.33
N MET A 118 -8.40 4.31 3.02
CA MET A 118 -8.85 3.02 2.47
C MET A 118 -9.78 2.25 3.42
N GLU A 119 -9.53 2.28 4.73
CA GLU A 119 -10.43 1.70 5.75
C GLU A 119 -11.83 2.32 5.68
N LYS A 120 -11.96 3.64 5.49
CA LYS A 120 -13.26 4.32 5.38
C LYS A 120 -14.12 3.83 4.23
N TYR A 121 -13.51 3.27 3.17
CA TYR A 121 -14.22 2.69 2.03
C TYR A 121 -14.41 1.18 2.13
N ASN A 122 -14.16 0.58 3.30
CA ASN A 122 -14.19 -0.85 3.54
C ASN A 122 -13.23 -1.63 2.61
N MET A 123 -12.16 -0.97 2.15
CA MET A 123 -11.15 -1.58 1.27
C MET A 123 -10.06 -2.31 2.05
N ALA A 124 -9.98 -2.10 3.37
CA ALA A 124 -9.00 -2.73 4.25
C ALA A 124 -9.30 -4.20 4.59
N ASN A 125 -10.51 -4.71 4.34
CA ASN A 125 -10.89 -6.10 4.63
C ASN A 125 -10.35 -7.14 3.63
N ASN A 126 -9.54 -6.73 2.63
CA ASN A 126 -8.94 -7.62 1.63
C ASN A 126 -7.39 -7.52 1.59
N ILE A 127 -6.77 -6.92 2.61
CA ILE A 127 -5.32 -6.92 2.85
C ILE A 127 -5.07 -7.81 4.07
#